data_AF-A0A6I0LEB7-F1
#
_entry.id   AF-A0A6I0LEB7-F1
#
_cell.length_a   1.000
_cell.length_b   1.000
_cell.length_c   1.000
_cell.angle_alpha   90.00
_cell.angle_beta   90.00
_cell.angle_gamma   90.00
#
_symmetry.space_group_name_H-M   'P 1'
#
loop_
_entity.id
_entity.type
_entity.pdbx_description
1 polymer ?
#
loop_
_entity_poly.entity_id
_entity_poly.type
_entity_poly.pdbx_seq_one_letter_code
_entity_poly.pdbx_strand_id
1 'polypeptide(L)' 'PEALDKGIFVLAGIDGKSLLQAVDTTVEMNRNGDHGLPVPNYTDENVSAKVVKIIQSYTGVVNKMVWRK' A
#
# COMPACT_ATOMS: atom_id res chain seq x y z
N PRO A 1 -2.98 2.92 -10.15
CA PRO A 1 -3.15 2.51 -8.73
C PRO A 1 -1.84 1.91 -8.24
N GLU A 2 -1.25 2.42 -7.16
CA GLU A 2 0.16 2.14 -6.82
C GLU A 2 0.50 0.63 -6.76
N ALA A 3 -0.39 -0.17 -6.19
CA ALA A 3 -0.26 -1.63 -6.13
C ALA A 3 -0.42 -2.34 -7.49
N LEU A 4 -1.25 -1.79 -8.39
CA LEU A 4 -1.39 -2.29 -9.76
C LEU A 4 -0.11 -2.02 -10.57
N ASP A 5 0.47 -0.84 -10.39
CA ASP A 5 1.71 -0.43 -11.08
C ASP A 5 2.92 -1.29 -10.66
N LYS A 6 2.80 -1.97 -9.50
CA LYS A 6 3.81 -2.88 -8.97
C LYS A 6 3.48 -4.36 -9.22
N GLY A 7 2.36 -4.66 -9.88
CA GLY A 7 1.98 -6.03 -10.24
C GLY A 7 1.75 -6.96 -9.04
N ILE A 8 1.30 -6.42 -7.90
CA ILE A 8 1.14 -7.23 -6.67
C ILE A 8 -0.23 -7.94 -6.56
N PHE A 9 -1.15 -7.70 -7.51
CA PHE A 9 -2.41 -8.42 -7.60
C PHE A 9 -2.94 -8.45 -9.05
N VAL A 10 -3.89 -9.36 -9.32
CA VAL A 10 -4.62 -9.48 -10.59
C VAL A 10 -6.09 -9.11 -10.38
N LEU A 11 -6.67 -8.33 -11.29
CA LEU A 11 -8.10 -8.03 -11.27
C LEU A 11 -8.90 -9.12 -11.99
N ALA A 12 -9.98 -9.57 -11.36
CA ALA A 12 -10.94 -10.50 -11.94
C ALA A 12 -12.29 -9.82 -12.19
N GLY A 13 -13.06 -10.33 -13.14
CA GLY A 13 -14.46 -9.98 -13.29
C GLY A 13 -15.34 -10.66 -12.23
N ILE A 14 -16.64 -10.33 -12.22
CA ILE A 14 -17.61 -10.85 -11.24
C ILE A 14 -18.17 -12.23 -11.61
N ASP A 15 -17.99 -12.67 -12.86
CA ASP A 15 -18.47 -13.98 -13.31
C ASP A 15 -17.47 -15.09 -12.99
N GLY A 16 -17.98 -16.31 -12.84
CA GLY A 16 -17.14 -17.45 -12.44
C GLY A 16 -16.02 -17.78 -13.41
N LYS A 17 -16.19 -17.53 -14.72
CA LYS A 17 -15.17 -17.86 -15.72
C LYS A 17 -13.97 -16.90 -15.61
N SER A 18 -14.24 -15.60 -15.55
CA SER A 18 -13.17 -14.60 -15.40
C SER A 18 -12.45 -14.73 -14.05
N LEU A 19 -13.18 -15.08 -12.99
CA LEU A 19 -12.61 -15.36 -11.67
C LEU A 19 -11.64 -16.55 -11.71
N LEU A 20 -12.07 -17.69 -12.24
CA LEU A 20 -11.22 -18.89 -12.33
C LEU A 20 -9.96 -18.63 -13.15
N GLN A 21 -10.08 -17.93 -14.29
CA GLN A 21 -8.92 -17.57 -15.10
C GLN A 21 -7.91 -16.69 -14.34
N ALA A 22 -8.37 -15.71 -13.57
CA ALA A 22 -7.49 -14.84 -12.79
C ALA A 22 -6.77 -15.63 -11.69
N VAL A 23 -7.46 -16.57 -11.03
CA VAL A 23 -6.86 -17.47 -10.03
C VAL A 23 -5.80 -18.35 -10.66
N ASP A 24 -6.12 -19.06 -11.75
CA ASP A 24 -5.18 -19.96 -12.43
C ASP A 24 -3.92 -19.20 -12.87
N THR A 25 -4.09 -18.02 -13.47
CA THR A 25 -2.97 -17.17 -13.90
C THR A 25 -2.11 -16.75 -12.71
N THR A 26 -2.72 -16.30 -11.62
CA THR A 26 -1.99 -15.80 -10.43
C THR A 26 -1.22 -16.94 -9.73
N VAL A 27 -1.80 -18.14 -9.67
CA VAL A 27 -1.15 -19.31 -9.06
C VAL A 27 0.09 -19.71 -9.85
N GLU A 28 0.00 -19.77 -11.18
CA GLU A 28 1.14 -20.13 -12.03
C GLU A 28 2.25 -19.06 -11.99
N MET A 29 1.88 -17.76 -12.02
CA MET A 29 2.86 -16.67 -11.83
C MET A 29 3.61 -16.80 -10.50
N ASN A 30 2.89 -17.10 -9.41
CA ASN A 30 3.52 -17.29 -8.11
C ASN A 30 4.44 -18.52 -8.09
N ARG A 31 4.07 -19.63 -8.76
CA ARG A 31 4.91 -20.83 -8.89
C ARG A 31 6.17 -20.58 -9.71
N ASN A 32 6.09 -19.70 -10.72
CA ASN A 32 7.21 -19.31 -11.55
C ASN A 32 8.12 -18.25 -10.91
N GLY A 33 7.73 -17.70 -9.75
CA GLY A 33 8.47 -16.64 -9.07
C GLY A 33 8.27 -15.26 -9.70
N ASP A 34 7.22 -15.07 -10.51
CA ASP A 34 6.84 -13.81 -11.14
C ASP A 34 6.18 -12.87 -10.12
N HIS A 35 6.93 -12.49 -9.09
CA HIS A 35 6.46 -11.62 -8.03
C HIS A 35 6.44 -10.16 -8.50
N GLY A 36 5.41 -9.44 -8.04
CA GLY A 36 5.40 -7.98 -8.13
C GLY A 36 6.53 -7.33 -7.32
N LEU A 37 6.68 -6.03 -7.50
CA LEU A 37 7.64 -5.24 -6.74
C LEU A 37 7.03 -4.76 -5.42
N PRO A 38 7.84 -4.58 -4.35
CA PRO A 38 7.35 -3.93 -3.15
C PRO A 38 6.84 -2.52 -3.49
N VAL A 39 5.65 -2.21 -2.97
CA VAL A 39 5.03 -0.90 -3.09
C VAL A 39 5.71 0.04 -2.09
N PRO A 40 6.41 1.10 -2.54
CA PRO A 40 7.24 1.92 -1.65
C PRO A 40 6.48 2.46 -0.44
N ASN A 41 5.22 2.88 -0.62
CA ASN A 41 4.41 3.42 0.46
C ASN A 41 4.01 2.38 1.53
N TYR A 42 4.16 1.07 1.26
CA TYR A 42 3.83 0.00 2.21
C TYR A 42 5.07 -0.55 2.92
N THR A 43 6.27 -0.19 2.45
CA THR A 43 7.54 -0.73 2.96
C THR A 43 8.16 0.09 4.09
N ASP A 44 7.49 1.14 4.53
CA ASP A 44 7.99 1.95 5.64
C ASP A 44 8.00 1.16 6.97
N GLU A 45 9.18 0.89 7.52
CA GLU A 45 9.30 0.15 8.79
C GLU A 45 9.13 1.04 10.02
N ASN A 46 9.68 2.26 9.97
CA ASN A 46 9.79 3.15 11.13
C ASN A 46 8.61 4.14 11.27
N VAL A 47 7.39 3.69 10.97
CA VAL A 47 6.19 4.55 10.95
C VAL A 47 5.94 5.19 12.32
N SER A 48 6.11 4.44 13.41
CA SER A 48 5.93 4.95 14.78
C SER A 48 6.86 6.13 15.09
N ALA A 49 8.13 6.02 14.71
CA ALA A 49 9.12 7.09 14.87
C ALA A 49 8.77 8.31 14.02
N LYS A 50 8.27 8.12 12.79
CA LYS A 50 7.78 9.24 11.95
C LYS A 50 6.62 9.97 12.63
N VAL A 51 5.64 9.23 13.16
CA VAL A 51 4.47 9.80 13.86
C VAL A 51 4.89 10.63 15.07
N VAL A 52 5.78 10.10 15.93
CA VAL A 52 6.29 10.84 17.09
C VAL A 52 6.98 12.14 16.67
N LYS A 53 7.82 12.10 15.64
CA LYS A 53 8.49 13.29 15.11
C LYS A 53 7.50 14.33 14.59
N ILE A 54 6.47 13.90 13.85
CA ILE A 54 5.44 14.79 13.31
C ILE A 54 4.68 15.47 14.45
N ILE A 55 4.15 14.69 15.40
CA ILE A 55 3.40 15.22 16.54
C ILE A 55 4.26 16.24 17.29
N GLN A 56 5.49 15.88 17.65
CA GLN A 56 6.33 16.77 18.44
C GLN A 56 6.70 18.05 17.68
N SER A 57 6.96 17.95 16.37
CA SER A 57 7.32 19.12 15.56
C SER A 57 6.14 20.06 15.32
N TYR A 58 4.92 19.54 15.17
CA TYR A 58 3.75 20.32 14.79
C TYR A 58 2.89 20.80 15.96
N THR A 59 3.03 20.23 17.17
CA THR A 59 2.19 20.59 18.31
C THR A 59 2.19 22.10 18.59
N GLY A 60 3.38 22.73 18.60
CA GLY A 60 3.50 24.19 18.80
C GLY A 60 2.89 25.01 17.67
N VAL A 61 3.08 24.58 16.42
CA VAL A 61 2.52 25.25 15.24
C VAL A 61 0.99 25.22 15.30
N VAL A 62 0.40 24.07 15.63
CA VAL A 62 -1.06 23.92 15.74
C VAL A 62 -1.61 24.76 16.89
N ASN A 63 -0.95 24.76 18.06
CA ASN A 63 -1.35 25.61 19.18
C ASN A 63 -1.40 27.10 18.80
N LYS A 64 -0.37 27.60 18.12
CA LYS A 64 -0.29 29.01 17.71
C LYS A 64 -1.25 29.35 16.57
N MET A 65 -1.22 28.57 15.49
CA MET A 65 -1.85 28.93 14.21
C MET A 65 -3.34 28.55 14.14
N VAL A 66 -3.72 27.44 14.78
CA VAL A 66 -5.10 26.93 14.76
C VAL A 66 -5.83 27.34 16.04
N TRP A 67 -5.27 26.98 17.19
CA TRP A 67 -5.95 27.18 18.47
C TRP A 67 -5.77 28.59 19.08
N ARG A 68 -4.84 29.40 18.55
CA ARG A 68 -4.49 30.73 19.07
C ARG A 68 -4.22 30.73 20.59
N LYS A 69 -3.52 29.70 21.05
CA LYS A 69 -3.03 29.55 22.43
C LYS A 69 -1.63 30.14 22.57
#